data_AF-X1CF33-F1
#
_entry.id   AF-X1CF33-F1
#
_cell.length_a   1.000
_cell.length_b   1.000
_cell.length_c   1.000
_cell.angle_alpha   90.00
_cell.angle_beta   90.00
_cell.angle_gamma   90.00
#
_symmetry.space_group_name_H-M   'P 1'
#
loop_
_entity.id
_entity.type
_entity.pdbx_description
1 polymer ?
#
loop_
_entity_poly.entity_id
_entity_poly.type
_entity_poly.pdbx_seq_one_letter_code
_entity_poly.pdbx_strand_id
1 'polypeptide(L)'
;MYASKFISIGNSLDLSPVEFLEYFLNDNYTKIIGLYIENLRSIEQGRKFMDIVKECNLNRKPVILWRAGYGEATKKAILSHTGGLAGNNEIWKAVGKQTGSCITNNSNELAALA
;
A
#
# COMPACT_ATOMS: atom_id res chain seq x y z
N MET A 1 0.96 20.56 -2.91
CA MET A 1 0.77 19.41 -2.01
C MET A 1 1.68 19.60 -0.81
N TYR A 2 1.13 19.83 0.37
CA TYR A 2 1.93 19.94 1.59
C TYR A 2 2.03 18.55 2.20
N ALA A 3 3.17 17.89 2.06
CA ALA A 3 3.43 16.63 2.73
C ALA A 3 3.89 16.92 4.16
N SER A 4 3.23 16.35 5.18
CA SER A 4 3.72 16.43 6.55
C SER A 4 5.08 15.74 6.70
N LYS A 5 5.26 14.60 6.01
CA LYS A 5 6.45 13.77 5.96
C LYS A 5 6.52 13.03 4.62
N PHE A 6 7.73 12.74 4.15
CA PHE A 6 7.98 11.89 2.99
C PHE A 6 9.14 10.96 3.31
N ILE A 7 8.94 9.65 3.17
CA ILE A 7 9.91 8.63 3.60
C ILE A 7 10.13 7.64 2.46
N SER A 8 11.39 7.36 2.14
CA SER A 8 11.78 6.22 1.31
C SER A 8 12.48 5.20 2.19
N ILE A 9 11.95 3.98 2.22
CA ILE A 9 12.43 2.87 3.07
C ILE A 9 13.49 2.02 2.36
N GLY A 10 13.82 2.35 1.10
CA GLY A 10 14.79 1.62 0.29
C GLY A 10 14.44 0.14 0.18
N ASN A 11 15.37 -0.73 0.58
CA ASN A 11 15.17 -2.18 0.52
C ASN A 11 14.34 -2.74 1.68
N SER A 12 13.98 -1.95 2.69
CA SER A 12 13.29 -2.42 3.91
C SER A 12 13.99 -3.60 4.59
N LEU A 13 15.31 -3.52 4.78
CA LEU A 13 16.06 -4.58 5.45
C LEU A 13 15.73 -4.69 6.94
N ASP A 14 15.64 -3.52 7.60
CA ASP A 14 15.40 -3.40 9.04
C ASP A 14 13.95 -2.95 9.29
N LEU A 15 13.65 -1.70 8.91
CA LEU A 15 12.30 -1.14 9.00
C LEU A 15 11.47 -1.48 7.76
N SER A 16 10.18 -1.75 8.00
CA SER A 16 9.19 -2.07 6.97
C SER A 16 8.06 -1.03 6.96
N PRO A 17 7.13 -1.10 5.99
CA PRO A 17 5.96 -0.24 5.99
C PRO A 17 5.12 -0.33 7.27
N VAL A 18 5.17 -1.44 8.01
CA VAL A 18 4.38 -1.66 9.23
C VAL A 18 4.77 -0.66 10.30
N GLU A 19 6.06 -0.52 10.60
CA GLU A 19 6.56 0.37 11.66
C GLU A 19 6.23 1.85 11.35
N PHE A 20 6.28 2.24 10.08
CA PHE A 20 5.90 3.60 9.68
C PHE A 20 4.38 3.83 9.75
N LEU A 21 3.56 2.82 9.45
CA LEU A 21 2.10 2.92 9.60
C LEU A 21 1.71 3.04 11.08
N GLU A 22 2.35 2.28 11.97
CA GLU A 22 2.19 2.42 13.43
C GLU A 22 2.58 3.82 13.91
N TYR A 23 3.68 4.36 13.39
CA TYR A 23 4.09 5.73 13.67
C TYR A 23 3.04 6.75 13.17
N PHE A 24 2.61 6.64 11.92
CA PHE A 24 1.64 7.58 11.33
C PHE A 24 0.25 7.48 11.96
N LEU A 25 -0.15 6.30 12.44
CA LEU A 25 -1.39 6.11 13.20
C LEU A 25 -1.43 7.02 14.43
N ASN A 26 -0.29 7.23 15.09
CA ASN A 26 -0.17 8.05 16.30
C ASN A 26 0.22 9.52 16.03
N ASP A 27 0.57 9.86 14.79
CA ASP A 27 0.98 11.22 14.43
C ASP A 27 -0.22 12.15 14.16
N ASN A 28 -0.45 13.13 15.03
CA ASN A 28 -1.57 14.08 14.89
C ASN A 28 -1.50 14.96 13.64
N TYR A 29 -0.31 15.13 13.05
CA TYR A 29 -0.11 15.93 11.83
C TYR A 29 -0.40 15.16 10.54
N THR A 30 -0.45 13.82 10.60
CA THR A 30 -0.72 12.98 9.43
C THR A 30 -2.20 12.64 9.35
N LYS A 31 -2.86 13.13 8.30
CA LYS A 31 -4.31 12.95 8.08
C LYS A 31 -4.64 11.91 7.01
N ILE A 32 -3.78 11.76 6.02
CA ILE A 32 -3.90 10.79 4.92
C ILE A 32 -2.53 10.14 4.75
N ILE A 33 -2.51 8.85 4.43
CA ILE A 33 -1.26 8.09 4.22
C ILE A 33 -1.26 7.57 2.79
N GLY A 34 -0.40 8.16 1.95
CA GLY A 34 -0.07 7.60 0.65
C GLY A 34 1.06 6.58 0.78
N LEU A 35 0.85 5.38 0.27
CA LEU A 35 1.81 4.28 0.36
C LEU A 35 2.09 3.67 -1.02
N TYR A 36 3.35 3.70 -1.41
CA TYR A 36 3.88 2.88 -2.50
C TYR A 36 4.53 1.62 -1.92
N ILE A 37 4.17 0.45 -2.42
CA ILE A 37 4.72 -0.83 -1.93
C ILE A 37 5.05 -1.79 -3.07
N GLU A 38 6.24 -2.38 -3.03
CA GLU A 38 6.66 -3.38 -4.03
C GLU A 38 6.42 -4.81 -3.56
N ASN A 39 6.82 -5.09 -2.32
CA ASN A 39 6.69 -6.40 -1.71
C ASN A 39 6.56 -6.31 -0.18
N LEU A 40 6.13 -7.42 0.40
CA LEU A 40 6.22 -7.72 1.82
C LEU A 40 7.04 -9.00 1.95
N ARG A 41 8.00 -9.01 2.87
CA ARG A 41 9.06 -10.03 2.91
C ARG A 41 8.60 -11.38 3.45
N SER A 42 7.55 -11.40 4.27
CA SER A 42 7.05 -12.63 4.90
C SER A 42 5.53 -12.60 5.08
N ILE A 43 4.94 -13.78 5.28
CA ILE A 43 3.51 -13.92 5.60
C ILE A 43 3.17 -13.21 6.90
N GLU A 44 4.04 -13.27 7.90
CA GLU A 44 3.84 -12.59 9.19
C GLU A 44 3.78 -11.07 9.00
N GLN A 45 4.73 -10.50 8.24
CA GLN A 45 4.72 -9.08 7.91
C GLN A 45 3.47 -8.70 7.11
N GLY A 46 3.02 -9.57 6.21
CA GLY A 46 1.75 -9.42 5.48
C GLY A 46 0.52 -9.31 6.39
N ARG A 47 0.45 -10.13 7.44
CA ARG A 47 -0.64 -10.07 8.43
C ARG A 47 -0.59 -8.78 9.23
N LYS A 48 0.58 -8.43 9.78
CA LYS A 48 0.75 -7.18 10.54
C LYS A 48 0.42 -5.95 9.70
N PHE A 49 0.83 -5.96 8.42
CA PHE A 49 0.49 -4.92 7.46
C PHE A 49 -1.02 -4.76 7.29
N MET A 50 -1.75 -5.86 7.11
CA MET A 50 -3.21 -5.84 6.99
C MET A 50 -3.87 -5.25 8.24
N ASP A 51 -3.41 -5.66 9.42
CA ASP A 51 -3.96 -5.22 10.70
C ASP A 51 -3.75 -3.72 10.90
N ILE A 52 -2.53 -3.21 10.69
CA ILE A 52 -2.24 -1.79 10.89
C ILE A 52 -2.91 -0.89 9.84
N VAL A 53 -3.00 -1.32 8.58
CA VAL A 53 -3.74 -0.56 7.55
C VAL A 53 -5.21 -0.46 7.93
N LYS A 54 -5.81 -1.54 8.42
CA LYS A 54 -7.20 -1.52 8.90
C LYS A 54 -7.36 -0.56 10.09
N GLU A 55 -6.43 -0.58 11.03
CA GLU A 55 -6.44 0.30 12.19
C GLU A 55 -6.32 1.78 11.80
N CYS A 56 -5.43 2.13 10.87
CA CYS A 56 -5.33 3.49 10.31
C CYS A 56 -6.68 3.96 9.74
N ASN A 57 -7.33 3.14 8.91
CA ASN A 57 -8.62 3.48 8.32
C ASN A 57 -9.72 3.64 9.38
N LEU A 58 -9.78 2.76 10.39
CA LEU A 58 -10.73 2.87 11.51
C LEU A 58 -10.51 4.13 12.35
N ASN A 59 -9.26 4.60 12.47
CA ASN A 59 -8.90 5.84 13.16
C ASN A 59 -8.96 7.08 12.26
N ARG A 60 -9.71 7.02 11.15
CA ARG A 60 -9.93 8.14 10.21
C ARG A 60 -8.64 8.68 9.59
N LYS A 61 -7.64 7.82 9.42
CA LYS A 61 -6.40 8.07 8.68
C LYS A 61 -6.38 7.18 7.44
N PRO A 62 -7.09 7.55 6.37
CA PRO A 62 -7.22 6.70 5.20
C PRO A 62 -5.86 6.37 4.59
N VAL A 63 -5.70 5.11 4.20
CA VAL A 63 -4.51 4.61 3.50
C VAL A 63 -4.83 4.47 2.01
N ILE A 64 -4.15 5.27 1.19
CA ILE A 64 -4.19 5.18 -0.27
C ILE A 64 -2.97 4.39 -0.71
N LEU A 65 -3.19 3.23 -1.30
CA LEU A 65 -2.15 2.26 -1.60
C LEU A 65 -1.95 2.15 -3.10
N TRP A 66 -0.71 2.32 -3.54
CA TRP A 66 -0.26 1.97 -4.87
C TRP A 66 0.74 0.83 -4.80
N ARG A 67 0.41 -0.29 -5.43
CA ARG A 67 1.37 -1.39 -5.55
C ARG A 67 2.23 -1.22 -6.79
N ALA A 68 3.54 -1.24 -6.60
CA ALA A 68 4.52 -1.24 -7.68
C ALA A 68 4.42 -2.45 -8.61
N GLY A 69 4.76 -2.24 -9.88
CA GLY A 69 4.69 -3.29 -10.90
C GLY A 69 3.26 -3.77 -11.18
N TYR A 70 2.25 -2.97 -10.79
CA TYR A 70 0.85 -3.27 -11.00
C TYR A 70 0.13 -2.02 -11.52
N GLY A 71 -0.36 -2.11 -12.76
CA GLY A 71 -1.04 -1.04 -13.50
C GLY A 71 -1.41 -1.52 -14.91
N GLU A 72 -2.23 -0.77 -15.66
CA GLU A 72 -2.71 -1.21 -16.98
C GLU A 72 -1.58 -1.52 -17.97
N ALA A 73 -0.53 -0.71 -17.97
CA ALA A 73 0.66 -0.93 -18.81
C ALA A 73 1.37 -2.25 -18.46
N THR A 74 1.51 -2.56 -17.17
CA THR A 74 2.14 -3.79 -16.69
C THR A 74 1.24 -5.01 -16.90
N LYS A 75 -0.09 -4.88 -16.76
CA LYS A 75 -1.07 -5.91 -17.16
C LYS A 75 -0.87 -6.33 -18.61
N LYS A 76 -0.72 -5.36 -19.52
CA LYS A 76 -0.57 -5.60 -20.97
C LYS A 76 0.76 -6.31 -21.30
N ALA A 77 1.85 -5.92 -20.64
CA ALA A 77 3.16 -6.56 -20.81
C ALA A 77 3.17 -8.01 -20.27
N ILE A 78 2.51 -8.27 -19.15
CA ILE A 78 2.61 -9.55 -18.43
C ILE A 78 1.60 -10.61 -18.89
N LEU A 79 0.45 -10.21 -19.44
CA LEU A 79 -0.56 -11.12 -20.04
C LEU A 79 0.03 -12.04 -21.13
N SER A 80 1.20 -11.70 -21.69
CA SER A 80 1.87 -12.47 -22.72
C SER A 80 2.55 -13.76 -22.22
N HIS A 81 2.80 -13.95 -20.91
CA HIS A 81 3.72 -15.01 -20.47
C HIS A 81 3.36 -15.89 -19.25
N THR A 82 2.54 -15.51 -18.26
CA THR A 82 2.32 -16.38 -17.08
C THR A 82 0.93 -16.29 -16.43
N GLY A 83 0.25 -17.44 -16.29
CA GLY A 83 -1.08 -17.58 -15.66
C GLY A 83 -1.12 -17.48 -14.13
N GLY A 84 0.02 -17.38 -13.43
CA GLY A 84 0.09 -17.26 -11.97
C GLY A 84 -0.35 -15.89 -11.39
N LEU A 85 -0.53 -14.88 -12.25
CA LEU A 85 -0.73 -13.49 -11.84
C LEU A 85 -2.18 -13.07 -11.53
N ALA A 86 -3.18 -13.76 -12.08
CA ALA A 86 -4.58 -13.41 -11.84
C ALA A 86 -4.93 -13.51 -10.35
N GLY A 87 -4.37 -14.49 -9.63
CA GLY A 87 -4.55 -14.64 -8.19
C GLY A 87 -3.98 -13.48 -7.37
N ASN A 88 -2.94 -12.80 -7.88
CA ASN A 88 -2.31 -11.72 -7.15
C ASN A 88 -3.18 -10.44 -7.13
N ASN A 89 -3.95 -10.17 -8.19
CA ASN A 89 -4.85 -9.00 -8.22
C ASN A 89 -6.02 -9.16 -7.24
N GLU A 90 -6.62 -10.34 -7.22
CA GLU A 90 -7.75 -10.62 -6.35
C GLU A 90 -7.32 -10.56 -4.87
N ILE A 91 -6.07 -10.91 -4.57
CA ILE A 91 -5.48 -10.68 -3.23
C ILE A 91 -5.48 -9.19 -2.90
N TRP A 92 -4.97 -8.30 -3.76
CA TRP A 92 -4.92 -6.86 -3.43
C TRP A 92 -6.31 -6.18 -3.43
N LYS A 93 -7.25 -6.67 -4.23
CA LYS A 93 -8.65 -6.27 -4.10
C LYS A 93 -9.22 -6.72 -2.76
N ALA A 94 -8.91 -7.95 -2.32
CA ALA A 94 -9.32 -8.44 -1.00
C ALA A 94 -8.66 -7.64 0.13
N VAL A 95 -7.40 -7.24 -0.02
CA VAL A 95 -6.69 -6.31 0.89
C VAL A 95 -7.50 -5.02 1.03
N GLY A 96 -7.83 -4.37 -0.08
CA GLY A 96 -8.66 -3.15 -0.07
C GLY A 96 -10.00 -3.35 0.64
N LYS A 97 -10.72 -4.43 0.29
CA LYS A 97 -12.02 -4.75 0.91
C LYS A 97 -11.95 -5.04 2.42
N GLN A 98 -10.91 -5.72 2.87
CA GLN A 98 -10.78 -6.13 4.28
C GLN A 98 -10.23 -5.03 5.19
N THR A 99 -9.43 -4.13 4.63
CA THR A 99 -8.76 -3.05 5.38
C THR A 99 -9.43 -1.69 5.23
N GLY A 100 -10.26 -1.51 4.19
CA GLY A 100 -10.82 -0.21 3.83
C GLY A 100 -9.87 0.69 3.05
N SER A 101 -8.67 0.20 2.68
CA SER A 101 -7.71 0.96 1.89
C SER A 101 -8.19 1.19 0.45
N CYS A 102 -7.87 2.36 -0.08
CA CYS A 102 -8.11 2.70 -1.48
C CYS A 102 -6.93 2.21 -2.32
N ILE A 103 -7.16 1.30 -3.26
CA ILE A 103 -6.11 0.77 -4.13
C ILE A 103 -6.07 1.59 -5.42
N THR A 104 -4.89 2.07 -5.78
CA THR A 104 -4.61 2.89 -6.97
C THR A 104 -3.69 2.16 -7.95
N ASN A 105 -3.74 2.55 -9.23
CA ASN A 105 -3.03 1.86 -10.31
C ASN A 105 -1.73 2.55 -10.74
N ASN A 106 -1.52 3.80 -10.33
CA ASN A 106 -0.37 4.59 -10.75
C ASN A 106 -0.09 5.74 -9.76
N SER A 107 1.08 6.35 -9.92
CA SER A 107 1.53 7.50 -9.12
C SER A 107 0.57 8.69 -9.18
N ASN A 108 -0.09 8.91 -10.32
CA ASN A 108 -0.95 10.07 -10.52
C ASN A 108 -2.24 9.92 -9.71
N GLU A 109 -2.85 8.73 -9.70
CA GLU A 109 -4.00 8.41 -8.85
C GLU A 109 -3.65 8.52 -7.37
N LEU A 110 -2.49 7.99 -6.97
CA LEU A 110 -2.00 8.11 -5.60
C LEU A 110 -1.86 9.59 -5.18
N ALA A 111 -1.19 10.39 -6.00
CA ALA A 111 -0.98 11.81 -5.75
C ALA A 111 -2.28 12.63 -5.81
N ALA A 112 -3.29 12.20 -6.56
CA ALA A 112 -4.57 12.92 -6.63
C ALA A 112 -5.46 12.66 -5.41
N LEU A 113 -5.32 11.51 -4.75
CA LEU A 113 -6.17 11.08 -3.64
C LEU A 113 -5.53 11.28 -2.25
N ALA A 114 -4.19 11.35 -2.19
CA ALA A 114 -3.43 11.55 -0.95
C ALA A 114 -3.14 13.03 -0.66
#